data_AF-A0A3M1WYL4-F1
#
_entry.id   AF-A0A3M1WYL4-F1
#
_cell.length_a   1.000
_cell.length_b   1.000
_cell.length_c   1.000
_cell.angle_alpha   90.00
_cell.angle_beta   90.00
_cell.angle_gamma   90.00
#
_symmetry.space_group_name_H-M   'P 1'
#
loop_
_entity.id
_entity.type
_entity.pdbx_description
1 polymer ?
#
loop_
_entity_poly.entity_id
_entity_poly.type
_entity_poly.pdbx_seq_one_letter_code
_entity_poly.pdbx_strand_id
1 'polypeptide(L)'
;TVTGAEVRRGEYLPDTWEVLIEMNPAAAEPWAALTRAHIGKHLALVLDGRVYSAPRVMSEISGGKLMITGNFSRDEARELAALLQQAPLPLKLRWVSP
;
A
#
# COMPACT_ATOMS: atom_id res chain seq x y z
N THR A 1 -11.92 4.97 -6.15
CA THR A 1 -10.49 4.66 -6.35
C THR A 1 -9.69 5.83 -5.86
N VAL A 2 -8.73 5.62 -4.96
CA VAL A 2 -7.78 6.68 -4.61
C VAL A 2 -6.60 6.55 -5.57
N THR A 3 -6.44 7.55 -6.42
CA THR A 3 -5.48 7.56 -7.53
C THR A 3 -4.31 8.52 -7.28
N GLY A 4 -4.08 8.94 -6.03
CA GLY A 4 -3.12 10.00 -5.68
C GLY A 4 -2.33 9.74 -4.40
N ALA A 5 -2.27 8.50 -3.94
CA ALA A 5 -1.37 8.10 -2.86
C ALA A 5 0.07 8.06 -3.40
N GLU A 6 0.75 9.20 -3.42
CA GLU A 6 2.18 9.24 -3.73
C GLU A 6 2.96 8.57 -2.60
N VAL A 7 3.64 7.47 -2.93
CA VAL A 7 4.56 6.82 -2.02
C VAL A 7 5.85 7.61 -1.98
N ARG A 8 6.20 8.07 -0.78
CA ARG A 8 7.47 8.74 -0.50
C ARG A 8 8.60 7.74 -0.28
N ARG A 9 8.29 6.60 0.34
CA ARG A 9 9.30 5.60 0.69
C ARG A 9 8.66 4.22 0.78
N GLY A 10 9.18 3.29 -0.02
CA GLY A 10 9.01 1.85 0.17
C GLY A 10 10.26 1.30 0.86
N GLU A 11 10.12 0.67 2.02
CA GLU A 11 11.22 0.00 2.72
C GLU A 11 10.91 -1.48 2.91
N TYR A 12 11.81 -2.34 2.42
CA TYR A 12 11.73 -3.78 2.60
C TYR A 12 12.31 -4.18 3.96
N LEU A 13 11.51 -4.88 4.76
CA LEU A 13 11.94 -5.46 6.03
C LEU A 13 12.33 -6.93 5.81
N PRO A 14 13.63 -7.28 5.83
CA PRO A 14 14.11 -8.61 5.42
C PRO A 14 13.74 -9.75 6.39
N ASP A 15 13.43 -9.42 7.64
CA ASP A 15 13.07 -10.40 8.68
C ASP A 15 11.60 -10.80 8.64
N THR A 16 10.72 -9.89 8.19
CA THR A 16 9.25 -10.07 8.18
C THR A 16 8.66 -10.15 6.78
N TRP A 17 9.45 -9.86 5.75
CA TRP A 17 9.04 -9.79 4.34
C TRP A 17 7.94 -8.75 4.09
N GLU A 18 7.97 -7.69 4.88
CA GLU A 18 7.01 -6.60 4.82
C GLU A 18 7.57 -5.43 4.00
N VAL A 19 6.67 -4.68 3.38
CA VAL A 19 7.02 -3.43 2.70
C VAL A 19 6.32 -2.28 3.41
N LEU A 20 7.10 -1.45 4.10
CA LEU A 20 6.58 -0.22 4.70
C LEU A 20 6.48 0.84 3.61
N ILE A 21 5.30 1.44 3.51
CA ILE A 21 4.98 2.54 2.61
C ILE A 21 4.70 3.78 3.45
N GLU A 22 5.48 4.82 3.24
CA GLU A 22 5.14 6.16 3.74
C GLU A 22 4.53 6.97 2.60
N MET A 23 3.35 7.52 2.82
CA MET A 23 2.64 8.38 1.89
C MET A 23 2.96 9.85 2.15
N ASN A 24 2.66 10.71 1.17
CA ASN A 24 2.72 12.16 1.35
C ASN A 24 1.77 12.63 2.49
N PRO A 25 2.21 13.48 3.43
CA PRO A 25 1.36 14.01 4.50
C PRO A 25 0.07 14.67 4.00
N ALA A 26 0.09 15.28 2.81
CA ALA A 26 -1.12 15.85 2.19
C ALA A 26 -2.20 14.79 1.88
N ALA A 27 -1.80 13.53 1.72
CA ALA A 27 -2.69 12.40 1.49
C ALA A 27 -3.08 11.69 2.80
N ALA A 28 -2.53 12.04 3.96
CA ALA A 28 -2.75 11.32 5.22
C ALA A 28 -4.22 11.41 5.70
N GLU A 29 -4.82 12.60 5.67
CA GLU A 29 -6.23 12.82 6.03
C GLU A 29 -7.23 12.07 5.13
N PRO A 30 -7.19 12.24 3.78
CA PRO A 30 -8.12 11.50 2.92
C PRO A 30 -7.88 9.98 2.99
N TRP A 31 -6.65 9.55 3.28
CA TRP A 31 -6.33 8.14 3.49
C TRP A 31 -6.90 7.57 4.79
N ALA A 32 -6.82 8.32 5.88
CA ALA A 32 -7.42 7.97 7.16
C ALA A 32 -8.94 7.80 7.01
N ALA A 33 -9.62 8.78 6.40
CA ALA A 33 -11.06 8.71 6.15
C ALA A 33 -11.44 7.50 5.27
N LEU A 34 -10.65 7.21 4.24
CA LEU A 34 -10.89 6.08 3.34
C LEU A 34 -10.74 4.74 4.06
N THR A 35 -9.64 4.54 4.78
CA THR A 35 -9.35 3.29 5.49
C THR A 35 -10.36 3.04 6.62
N ARG A 36 -10.75 4.09 7.35
CA ARG A 36 -11.82 4.05 8.35
C ARG A 36 -13.14 3.55 7.77
N ALA A 37 -13.53 4.03 6.59
CA ALA A 37 -14.77 3.61 5.93
C ALA A 37 -14.73 2.17 5.37
N HIS A 38 -13.55 1.54 5.33
CA HIS A 38 -13.33 0.25 4.69
C HIS A 38 -12.56 -0.74 5.58
N ILE A 39 -12.64 -0.57 6.91
CA ILE A 39 -12.13 -1.55 7.87
C ILE A 39 -12.77 -2.92 7.59
N GLY A 40 -11.95 -3.95 7.61
CA GLY A 40 -12.32 -5.33 7.32
C GLY A 40 -12.31 -5.70 5.83
N LYS A 41 -12.11 -4.74 4.92
CA LYS A 41 -12.01 -4.98 3.46
C LYS A 41 -10.56 -5.13 3.02
N HIS A 42 -10.36 -5.78 1.87
CA HIS A 42 -9.05 -5.92 1.26
C HIS A 42 -8.72 -4.70 0.39
N LEU A 43 -7.51 -4.19 0.55
CA LEU A 43 -6.98 -3.09 -0.24
C LEU A 43 -6.00 -3.64 -1.27
N ALA A 44 -6.45 -3.87 -2.50
CA ALA A 44 -5.57 -4.35 -3.55
C ALA A 44 -4.61 -3.26 -4.04
N LEU A 45 -3.31 -3.54 -3.96
CA LEU A 45 -2.24 -2.83 -4.63
C LEU A 45 -2.14 -3.34 -6.07
N VAL A 46 -2.52 -2.50 -7.03
CA VAL A 46 -2.48 -2.83 -8.46
C VAL A 46 -1.43 -2.00 -9.17
N LEU A 47 -0.50 -2.68 -9.86
CA LEU A 47 0.55 -2.11 -10.71
C LEU A 47 0.45 -2.77 -12.09
N ASP A 48 0.42 -1.97 -13.16
CA ASP A 48 0.24 -2.44 -14.55
C ASP A 48 -0.89 -3.45 -14.76
N GLY A 49 -1.99 -3.26 -14.01
CA GLY A 49 -3.16 -4.13 -14.06
C GLY A 49 -3.03 -5.46 -13.31
N ARG A 50 -1.87 -5.75 -12.69
CA ARG A 50 -1.65 -6.93 -11.84
C ARG A 50 -1.80 -6.57 -10.37
N VAL A 51 -2.49 -7.43 -9.62
CA VAL A 51 -2.61 -7.31 -8.15
C VAL A 51 -1.34 -7.89 -7.53
N TYR A 52 -0.55 -7.05 -6.86
CA TYR A 52 0.66 -7.48 -6.16
C TYR A 52 0.35 -7.90 -4.73
N SER A 53 -0.56 -7.20 -4.07
CA SER A 53 -1.00 -7.55 -2.73
C SER A 53 -2.41 -7.04 -2.49
N ALA A 54 -3.10 -7.64 -1.53
CA ALA A 54 -4.43 -7.23 -1.13
C ALA A 54 -4.60 -7.38 0.38
N PRO A 55 -3.81 -6.67 1.21
CA PRO A 55 -3.90 -6.79 2.66
C PRO A 55 -5.28 -6.37 3.15
N ARG A 56 -5.74 -7.01 4.22
CA ARG A 56 -6.97 -6.63 4.90
C ARG A 56 -6.71 -5.39 5.76
N VAL A 57 -7.52 -4.35 5.57
CA VAL A 57 -7.45 -3.15 6.41
C VAL A 57 -8.04 -3.49 7.78
N MET A 58 -7.21 -3.46 8.83
CA MET A 58 -7.63 -3.81 10.18
C MET A 58 -8.02 -2.61 11.05
N SER A 59 -7.49 -1.42 10.73
CA SER A 59 -7.77 -0.18 11.45
C SER A 59 -7.67 1.02 10.51
N GLU A 60 -8.13 2.17 11.00
CA GLU A 60 -7.83 3.46 10.38
C GLU A 60 -6.30 3.66 10.31
N ILE A 61 -5.83 4.10 9.15
CA ILE A 61 -4.41 4.40 8.91
C ILE A 61 -4.25 5.92 8.92
N SER A 62 -4.09 6.46 10.12
CA SER A 62 -3.76 7.86 10.34
C SER A 62 -2.24 8.08 10.26
N GLY A 63 -1.82 9.21 9.69
CA GLY A 63 -0.39 9.57 9.56
C GLY A 63 0.32 9.06 8.31
N GLY A 64 -0.40 8.42 7.38
CA GLY A 64 0.13 8.11 6.04
C GLY A 64 1.16 6.99 5.99
N LYS A 65 1.31 6.16 7.03
CA LYS A 65 2.19 4.98 7.01
C LYS A 65 1.38 3.71 6.85
N LEU A 66 1.62 2.95 5.79
CA LEU A 66 0.97 1.68 5.49
C LEU A 66 2.02 0.58 5.52
N MET A 67 1.74 -0.51 6.21
CA MET A 67 2.54 -1.73 6.08
C MET A 67 1.84 -2.68 5.12
N ILE A 68 2.53 -3.06 4.04
CA ILE A 68 2.04 -4.08 3.13
C ILE A 68 2.64 -5.42 3.57
N THR A 69 1.74 -6.31 3.95
CA THR A 69 2.02 -7.71 4.26
C THR A 69 1.48 -8.58 3.11
N GLY A 70 2.10 -9.73 2.88
CA GLY A 70 1.69 -10.66 1.82
C GLY A 70 2.63 -11.86 1.70
N ASN A 71 2.27 -12.82 0.84
CA ASN A 71 3.09 -13.97 0.49
C ASN A 71 4.20 -13.59 -0.51
N PHE A 72 4.94 -12.51 -0.24
CA PHE A 72 6.03 -12.11 -1.10
C PHE A 72 7.25 -12.98 -0.85
N SER A 73 7.94 -13.33 -1.93
CA SER A 73 9.35 -13.70 -1.87
C SER A 73 10.22 -12.48 -1.59
N ARG A 74 11.46 -12.70 -1.15
CA ARG A 74 12.45 -11.64 -0.93
C ARG A 74 12.64 -10.77 -2.19
N ASP A 75 12.70 -11.39 -3.36
CA ASP A 75 12.92 -10.68 -4.62
C ASP A 75 11.71 -9.85 -5.01
N GLU A 76 10.49 -10.38 -4.84
CA GLU A 76 9.24 -9.64 -5.09
C GLU A 76 9.09 -8.43 -4.17
N ALA A 77 9.39 -8.58 -2.88
CA ALA A 77 9.30 -7.48 -1.93
C ALA A 77 10.35 -6.38 -2.21
N ARG A 78 11.55 -6.77 -2.64
CA ARG A 78 12.60 -5.84 -3.07
C ARG A 78 12.23 -5.12 -4.36
N GLU A 79 11.71 -5.83 -5.34
CA GLU A 79 11.24 -5.26 -6.61
C GLU A 79 10.08 -4.29 -6.36
N LEU A 80 9.13 -4.65 -5.49
CA LEU A 80 8.05 -3.78 -5.09
C LEU A 80 8.56 -2.50 -4.43
N ALA A 81 9.48 -2.60 -3.47
CA ALA A 81 10.07 -1.43 -2.84
C ALA A 81 10.80 -0.53 -3.86
N ALA A 82 11.54 -1.12 -4.81
CA ALA A 82 12.24 -0.37 -5.85
C ALA A 82 11.28 0.31 -6.84
N LEU A 83 10.15 -0.33 -7.19
CA LEU A 83 9.11 0.26 -8.03
C LEU A 83 8.44 1.45 -7.34
N LEU A 84 8.12 1.29 -6.05
CA LEU A 84 7.51 2.34 -5.23
C LEU A 84 8.44 3.54 -5.02
N GLN A 85 9.76 3.37 -5.09
CA GLN A 85 10.75 4.44 -4.99
C GLN A 85 10.95 5.22 -6.31
N GLN A 86 10.75 4.59 -7.47
CA GLN A 86 11.12 5.15 -8.77
C GLN A 86 10.06 6.06 -9.39
N ALA A 87 8.86 6.14 -8.83
CA ALA A 87 7.81 6.97 -9.42
C ALA A 87 6.74 7.32 -8.38
N PRO A 88 6.07 8.48 -8.53
CA PRO A 88 4.65 8.52 -8.23
C PRO A 88 3.93 7.66 -9.29
N LEU A 89 4.10 6.34 -9.24
CA LEU A 89 3.25 5.43 -9.98
C LEU A 89 1.82 5.71 -9.49
N PRO A 90 0.84 5.90 -10.39
CA PRO A 90 -0.56 5.96 -9.98
C PRO A 90 -0.95 4.60 -9.42
N LEU A 91 -0.69 4.38 -8.13
CA LEU A 91 -1.08 3.20 -7.42
C LEU A 91 -2.60 3.15 -7.45
N LYS A 92 -3.13 2.16 -8.17
CA LYS A 92 -4.57 1.93 -8.21
C LYS A 92 -4.92 1.06 -7.03
N LEU A 93 -5.38 1.72 -5.98
CA LEU A 93 -5.88 1.05 -4.79
C LEU A 93 -7.35 0.71 -5.00
N ARG A 94 -7.64 -0.60 -5.07
CA ARG A 94 -9.00 -1.13 -5.30
C ARG A 94 -9.46 -1.92 -4.11
N TRP A 95 -10.66 -1.59 -3.63
CA TRP A 95 -11.34 -2.40 -2.63
C TRP A 95 -11.80 -3.72 -3.24
N VAL A 96 -11.39 -4.82 -2.64
CA VAL A 96 -11.84 -6.17 -3.01
C VAL A 96 -12.81 -6.65 -1.95
N SER A 97 -14.04 -6.94 -2.37
CA SER A 97 -15.02 -7.65 -1.56
C SER A 97 -14.72 -9.16 -1.62
N PRO A 98 -14.94 -9.91 -0.53
CA PRO A 98 -15.01 -11.38 -0.60
C PRO A 98 -16.16 -11.85 -1.49
#